data_AF-A0A2W1NSU2-F1
#
_entry.id   AF-A0A2W1NSU2-F1
#
_cell.length_a   1.000
_cell.length_b   1.000
_cell.length_c   1.000
_cell.angle_alpha   90.00
_cell.angle_beta   90.00
_cell.angle_gamma   90.00
#
_symmetry.space_group_name_H-M   'P 1'
#
loop_
_entity.id
_entity.type
_entity.pdbx_description
1 polymer ?
#
loop_
_entity_poly.entity_id
_entity_poly.type
_entity_poly.pdbx_seq_one_letter_code
_entity_poly.pdbx_strand_id
1 'polypeptide(L)'
;MFSAGEIILIAIVALFLFGPTKLPELGRTLGRTLSEFKKGAQGLMEDAHAAAPQDVRQDAMQRPVPDPVSELITAPVQTDHAVPAQLQQTPSSRDKREDLRRLPE
;
A
#
# COMPACT_ATOMS: atom_id res chain seq x y z
N MET A 1 -3.87 23.58 4.58
CA MET A 1 -3.02 22.43 5.00
C MET A 1 -2.29 22.89 6.25
N PHE A 2 -2.50 22.25 7.40
CA PHE A 2 -1.80 22.65 8.62
C PHE A 2 -0.30 22.32 8.48
N SER A 3 0.54 23.33 8.61
CA SER A 3 2.00 23.21 8.59
C SER A 3 2.52 22.83 9.98
N ALA A 4 3.73 22.28 10.06
CA ALA A 4 4.36 21.90 11.33
C ALA A 4 4.43 23.07 12.33
N GLY A 5 4.59 24.32 11.84
CA GLY A 5 4.61 25.52 12.68
C GLY A 5 3.28 25.79 13.40
N GLU A 6 2.14 25.53 12.75
CA GLU A 6 0.81 25.73 13.36
C GLU A 6 0.57 24.71 14.47
N ILE A 7 0.99 23.46 14.26
CA ILE A 7 0.90 22.42 15.29
C ILE A 7 1.76 22.79 16.51
N ILE A 8 2.97 23.31 16.29
CA ILE A 8 3.86 23.76 17.36
C ILE A 8 3.24 24.92 18.13
N LEU A 9 2.63 25.90 17.45
CA LEU A 9 1.95 27.03 18.09
C LEU A 9 0.82 26.56 19.01
N ILE A 10 -0.03 25.65 18.53
CA ILE A 10 -1.14 25.08 19.31
C ILE A 10 -0.60 24.28 20.49
N ALA A 11 0.47 23.50 20.29
CA ALA A 11 1.12 22.77 21.36
C ALA A 11 1.62 23.73 22.44
N ILE A 12 2.31 24.82 22.09
CA ILE A 12 2.77 25.81 23.07
C ILE A 12 1.61 26.37 23.90
N VAL A 13 0.51 26.79 23.26
CA VAL A 13 -0.68 27.28 23.98
C VAL A 13 -1.26 26.21 24.91
N ALA A 14 -1.39 24.97 24.43
CA ALA A 14 -1.84 23.85 25.25
C ALA A 14 -0.87 23.55 26.42
N LEU A 15 0.44 23.67 26.20
CA LEU A 15 1.47 23.54 27.23
C LEU A 15 1.37 24.66 28.28
N PHE A 16 0.95 25.87 27.93
CA PHE A 16 0.71 26.92 28.91
C PHE A 16 -0.54 26.65 29.77
N LEU A 17 -1.61 26.14 29.17
CA LEU A 17 -2.85 25.83 29.90
C LEU A 17 -2.71 24.59 30.79
N PHE A 18 -2.14 23.51 30.24
CA PHE A 18 -2.04 22.22 30.94
C PHE A 18 -0.69 22.02 31.63
N GLY A 19 0.38 22.64 31.15
CA GLY A 19 1.75 22.43 31.61
C GLY A 19 2.51 21.37 30.79
N PRO A 20 3.84 21.54 30.60
CA PRO A 20 4.68 20.58 29.87
C PRO A 20 4.75 19.20 30.54
N THR A 21 4.41 19.11 31.83
CA THR A 21 4.38 17.85 32.59
C THR A 21 3.08 17.08 32.38
N LYS A 22 1.95 17.76 32.12
CA LYS A 22 0.63 17.10 32.07
C LYS A 22 0.33 16.42 30.75
N LEU A 23 0.76 16.98 29.62
CA LEU A 23 0.62 16.30 28.32
C LEU A 23 1.32 14.93 28.25
N PRO A 24 2.60 14.77 28.66
CA PRO A 24 3.24 13.46 28.66
C PRO A 24 2.65 12.51 29.72
N GLU A 25 2.16 13.03 30.84
CA GLU A 25 1.44 12.24 31.85
C GLU A 25 0.13 11.65 31.26
N LEU A 26 -0.70 12.49 30.63
CA LEU A 26 -1.92 12.07 29.93
C LEU A 26 -1.60 11.10 28.78
N GLY A 27 -0.57 11.38 27.98
CA GLY A 27 -0.15 10.53 26.88
C GLY A 27 0.30 9.13 27.34
N ARG A 28 0.96 9.03 28.50
CA ARG A 28 1.32 7.73 29.10
C ARG A 28 0.08 6.93 29.53
N THR A 29 -0.88 7.59 30.17
CA THR A 29 -2.14 6.95 30.62
C THR A 29 -3.01 6.50 29.44
N LEU A 30 -3.22 7.38 28.47
CA LEU A 30 -3.94 7.07 27.23
C LEU A 30 -3.20 6.02 26.41
N GLY A 31 -1.87 6.09 26.33
CA GLY A 31 -1.04 5.14 25.60
C GLY A 31 -1.12 3.74 26.17
N ARG A 32 -1.16 3.60 27.51
CA ARG A 32 -1.36 2.30 28.16
C ARG A 32 -2.76 1.74 27.86
N THR A 33 -3.78 2.58 27.94
CA THR A 33 -5.17 2.19 27.58
C THR A 33 -5.27 1.75 26.11
N LEU A 34 -4.70 2.53 25.19
CA LEU A 34 -4.70 2.21 23.76
C LEU A 34 -3.86 0.96 23.45
N SER A 35 -2.77 0.72 24.19
CA SER A 35 -1.95 -0.49 24.05
C SER A 35 -2.74 -1.74 24.44
N GLU A 36 -3.43 -1.72 25.58
CA GLU A 36 -4.28 -2.84 26.00
C GLU A 36 -5.50 -3.01 25.07
N PHE A 37 -6.12 -1.91 24.63
CA PHE A 37 -7.18 -1.94 23.63
C PHE A 37 -6.70 -2.57 22.31
N LYS A 38 -5.51 -2.18 21.83
CA LYS A 38 -4.89 -2.74 20.61
C LYS A 38 -4.68 -4.24 20.76
N LYS A 39 -4.15 -4.72 21.90
CA LYS A 39 -3.93 -6.15 22.14
C LYS A 39 -5.25 -6.93 22.11
N GLY A 40 -6.28 -6.42 22.79
CA GLY A 40 -7.61 -7.04 22.78
C GLY A 40 -8.25 -7.04 21.38
N ALA A 41 -8.15 -5.92 20.66
CA ALA A 41 -8.65 -5.80 19.30
C ALA A 41 -7.90 -6.74 18.33
N GLN A 42 -6.59 -6.90 18.49
CA GLN A 42 -5.79 -7.86 17.71
C GLN A 42 -6.23 -9.29 17.93
N GLY A 43 -6.51 -9.70 19.18
CA GLY A 43 -7.06 -11.03 19.47
C GLY A 43 -8.37 -11.28 18.71
N LEU A 44 -9.30 -10.32 18.73
CA LEU A 44 -10.56 -10.41 17.97
C LEU A 44 -10.34 -10.50 16.44
N MET A 45 -9.36 -9.77 15.91
CA MET A 45 -9.01 -9.80 14.50
C MET A 45 -8.35 -11.12 14.09
N GLU A 46 -7.51 -11.70 14.96
CA GLU A 46 -6.89 -13.00 14.76
C GLU A 46 -7.95 -14.11 14.77
N ASP A 47 -8.90 -14.09 15.71
CA ASP A 47 -10.01 -15.05 15.79
C ASP A 47 -10.92 -14.96 14.55
N ALA A 48 -11.16 -13.74 14.05
CA ALA A 48 -11.89 -13.53 12.80
C ALA A 48 -11.12 -14.01 11.57
N HIS A 49 -9.79 -14.10 11.64
CA HIS A 49 -8.93 -14.52 10.54
C HIS A 49 -8.56 -16.01 10.59
N ALA A 50 -8.59 -16.64 11.77
CA ALA A 50 -8.37 -18.07 11.97
C ALA A 50 -9.51 -18.94 11.37
N ALA A 51 -10.63 -18.34 11.00
CA ALA A 51 -11.65 -18.96 10.15
C ALA A 51 -11.24 -19.06 8.66
N ALA A 52 -10.09 -18.50 8.27
CA ALA A 52 -9.44 -18.72 6.97
C ALA A 52 -8.15 -19.54 7.17
N PRO A 53 -7.94 -20.64 6.43
CA PRO A 53 -6.72 -21.44 6.55
C PRO A 53 -5.49 -20.60 6.14
N GLN A 54 -4.67 -20.23 7.12
CA GLN A 54 -3.36 -19.62 6.92
C GLN A 54 -2.29 -20.72 7.03
N ASP A 55 -2.13 -21.46 5.93
CA ASP A 55 -0.90 -22.20 5.66
C ASP A 55 -0.11 -21.42 4.59
N VAL A 56 1.23 -21.50 4.64
CA VAL A 56 2.19 -21.03 3.61
C VAL A 56 2.53 -19.52 3.57
N ARG A 57 3.16 -18.90 4.59
CA ARG A 57 3.94 -17.64 4.37
C ARG A 57 5.20 -17.38 5.22
N GLN A 58 5.67 -18.29 6.07
CA GLN A 58 6.88 -18.02 6.88
C GLN A 58 8.18 -18.70 6.39
N ASP A 59 8.15 -19.54 5.34
CA ASP A 59 9.36 -20.26 4.85
C ASP A 59 10.05 -19.64 3.62
N ALA A 60 9.58 -18.50 3.10
CA ALA A 60 10.07 -17.93 1.85
C ALA A 60 11.14 -16.83 1.99
N MET A 61 11.55 -16.46 3.21
CA MET A 61 12.49 -15.35 3.44
C MET A 61 13.90 -15.77 3.87
N GLN A 62 14.30 -17.00 3.54
CA GLN A 62 15.69 -17.47 3.56
C GLN A 62 16.02 -18.16 2.23
N ARG A 63 15.97 -17.40 1.14
CA ARG A 63 16.68 -17.76 -0.08
C ARG A 63 17.81 -16.76 -0.25
N PRO A 64 19.08 -17.15 -0.05
CA PRO A 64 20.23 -16.31 -0.40
C PRO A 64 20.04 -15.85 -1.84
N VAL A 65 19.99 -14.54 -2.06
CA VAL A 65 19.94 -13.97 -3.42
C VAL A 65 21.38 -14.02 -3.94
N PRO A 66 21.69 -14.81 -4.99
CA PRO A 66 22.99 -14.71 -5.64
C PRO A 66 23.08 -13.36 -6.37
N ASP A 67 24.15 -12.61 -6.14
CA ASP A 67 24.41 -11.28 -6.70
C ASP A 67 24.43 -11.28 -8.24
N PRO A 68 23.51 -10.60 -8.95
CA PRO A 68 23.62 -10.38 -10.38
C PRO A 68 24.35 -9.05 -10.65
N VAL A 69 25.65 -8.97 -10.39
CA VAL A 69 26.46 -7.76 -10.70
C VAL A 69 27.48 -7.97 -11.83
N SER A 70 27.37 -9.03 -12.63
CA SER A 70 28.38 -9.32 -13.67
C SER A 70 27.92 -9.26 -15.14
N GLU A 71 26.70 -8.87 -15.46
CA GLU A 71 26.22 -8.97 -16.86
C GLU A 71 25.53 -7.70 -17.39
N LEU A 72 26.17 -6.53 -17.24
CA LEU A 72 25.70 -5.30 -17.90
C LEU A 72 26.80 -4.47 -18.56
N ILE A 73 27.96 -5.08 -18.83
CA ILE A 73 29.05 -4.44 -19.58
C ILE A 73 29.60 -5.42 -20.62
N THR A 74 28.82 -5.69 -21.67
CA THR A 74 29.38 -6.01 -22.99
C THR A 74 28.41 -5.49 -24.05
N ALA A 75 28.91 -4.55 -24.85
CA ALA A 75 28.27 -3.83 -25.96
C ALA A 75 28.02 -4.79 -27.17
N PRO A 76 27.29 -4.46 -28.27
CA PRO A 76 27.22 -3.14 -28.91
C PRO A 76 25.87 -2.68 -29.51
N VAL A 77 25.87 -1.38 -29.80
CA VAL A 77 25.03 -0.60 -30.73
C VAL A 77 24.41 -1.39 -31.89
N GLN A 78 23.11 -1.18 -32.12
CA GLN A 78 22.59 -1.01 -33.48
C GLN A 78 21.47 0.04 -33.49
N THR A 79 21.90 1.26 -33.79
CA THR A 79 21.06 2.31 -34.36
C THR A 79 20.79 1.91 -35.80
N ASP A 80 19.57 1.48 -36.12
CA ASP A 80 19.03 1.72 -37.45
C ASP A 80 17.50 1.58 -37.49
N HIS A 81 16.89 2.41 -38.34
CA HIS A 81 15.51 2.39 -38.83
C HIS A 81 14.45 3.17 -38.03
N ALA A 82 14.44 4.46 -38.37
CA ALA A 82 13.22 5.26 -38.43
C ALA A 82 12.28 4.75 -39.54
N VAL A 83 11.04 4.38 -39.18
CA VAL A 83 9.83 4.57 -40.02
C VAL A 83 8.62 4.81 -39.09
N PRO A 84 7.97 5.98 -39.13
CA PRO A 84 6.71 6.22 -38.44
C PRO A 84 5.55 5.95 -39.40
N ALA A 85 4.90 4.79 -39.33
CA ALA A 85 3.60 4.60 -39.97
C ALA A 85 2.89 3.32 -39.51
N GLN A 86 1.79 3.53 -38.80
CA GLN A 86 0.50 2.87 -39.00
C GLN A 86 0.39 1.35 -38.79
N LEU A 87 -0.16 0.95 -37.62
CA LEU A 87 -1.18 -0.11 -37.51
C LEU A 87 -2.10 0.20 -36.31
N GLN A 88 -2.89 1.26 -36.44
CA GLN A 88 -4.21 1.31 -35.80
C GLN A 88 -5.07 0.25 -36.49
N GLN A 89 -5.19 -0.91 -35.87
CA GLN A 89 -6.29 -1.89 -36.01
C GLN A 89 -5.92 -3.11 -35.17
N THR A 90 -6.20 -3.05 -33.87
CA THR A 90 -6.35 -4.28 -33.07
C THR A 90 -7.84 -4.51 -32.79
N PRO A 91 -8.27 -5.76 -32.89
CA PRO A 91 -9.64 -6.13 -33.17
C PRO A 91 -10.44 -6.12 -31.88
N SER A 92 -11.40 -5.20 -31.77
CA SER A 92 -12.45 -5.29 -30.74
C SER A 92 -13.45 -6.38 -31.12
N SER A 93 -12.98 -7.62 -31.06
CA SER A 93 -13.78 -8.84 -31.07
C SER A 93 -14.63 -8.89 -29.80
N ARG A 94 -15.76 -8.16 -29.75
CA ARG A 94 -16.87 -8.52 -28.85
C ARG A 94 -18.20 -7.85 -29.13
N ASP A 95 -18.47 -7.49 -30.37
CA ASP A 95 -19.85 -7.18 -30.76
C ASP A 95 -20.60 -8.48 -31.10
N LYS A 96 -20.94 -9.24 -30.06
CA LYS A 96 -21.83 -10.42 -30.13
C LYS A 96 -23.02 -10.23 -29.20
N ARG A 97 -23.43 -8.97 -29.00
CA ARG A 97 -24.56 -8.58 -28.15
C ARG A 97 -25.70 -7.92 -28.94
N GLU A 98 -25.48 -7.55 -30.20
CA GLU A 98 -26.52 -6.97 -31.04
C GLU A 98 -27.46 -8.01 -31.67
N ASP A 99 -27.04 -9.27 -31.76
CA ASP A 99 -27.83 -10.34 -32.40
C ASP A 99 -28.97 -10.87 -31.51
N LEU A 100 -28.87 -10.74 -30.18
CA LEU A 100 -29.89 -11.25 -29.25
C LEU A 100 -31.06 -10.26 -29.01
N ARG A 101 -31.08 -9.11 -29.70
CA ARG A 101 -32.19 -8.14 -29.66
C ARG A 101 -33.14 -8.24 -30.86
N ARG A 102 -32.92 -9.16 -31.80
CA ARG A 102 -33.84 -9.41 -32.92
C ARG A 102 -34.59 -10.74 -32.76
N LEU A 103 -35.32 -10.88 -31.66
CA LEU A 103 -36.43 -11.83 -31.63
C LEU A 103 -37.60 -11.21 -32.42
N PRO A 104 -38.12 -11.87 -33.46
CA PRO A 104 -39.35 -11.46 -34.12
C PRO A 104 -40.56 -11.75 -33.21
N GLU A 105 -41.59 -10.91 -33.33
CA GLU A 105 -42.93 -11.09 -32.74
C GLU A 105 -43.64 -12.34 -33.30
#